data_AF-A0A6N9ADL4-F1
#
_entry.id   AF-A0A6N9ADL4-F1
#
_cell.length_a   1.000
_cell.length_b   1.000
_cell.length_c   1.000
_cell.angle_alpha   90.00
_cell.angle_beta   90.00
_cell.angle_gamma   90.00
#
_symmetry.space_group_name_H-M   'P 1'
#
loop_
_entity.id
_entity.type
_entity.pdbx_description
1 polymer ?
#
loop_
_entity_poly.entity_id
_entity_poly.type
_entity_poly.pdbx_seq_one_letter_code
_entity_poly.pdbx_strand_id
1 'polypeptide(L)'
;MHGLENIQQRIKQPNADISRLTTVVLMGAESTGKSTLAAALAKHYKTAWAPEYLRLFVDNKGALPEESDVYAIAQGHLKLVARMGLRARRVLFVDTDLFTTCVYQRIYFGTCPSDIEESALDHRSGLYLFTEPDIPWEPDPGQRASPEERLRSHALLRAETEKHALNTVSIKGTHTERLNIAVAAVDQYLHYGTSFTRRKPT
;
A
#
# COMPACT_ATOMS: atom_id res chain seq x y z
N MET A 1 21.95 -7.36 -12.79
CA MET A 1 21.48 -8.66 -12.26
C MET A 1 21.81 -8.90 -10.78
N HIS A 2 22.11 -7.91 -9.92
CA HIS A 2 22.54 -8.17 -8.52
C HIS A 2 21.86 -7.29 -7.44
N GLY A 3 20.77 -6.60 -7.77
CA GLY A 3 20.15 -5.63 -6.83
C GLY A 3 19.28 -6.23 -5.73
N LEU A 4 18.62 -7.38 -5.99
CA LEU A 4 17.57 -7.92 -5.12
C LEU A 4 17.93 -9.24 -4.43
N GLU A 5 18.90 -10.01 -4.93
CA GLU A 5 19.27 -11.33 -4.36
C GLU A 5 19.80 -11.24 -2.91
N ASN A 6 20.38 -10.09 -2.51
CA ASN A 6 20.84 -9.86 -1.15
C ASN A 6 19.71 -9.56 -0.13
N ILE A 7 18.47 -9.36 -0.59
CA ILE A 7 17.33 -9.02 0.28
C ILE A 7 16.80 -10.27 0.99
N GLN A 8 16.79 -11.41 0.30
CA GLN A 8 16.29 -12.67 0.87
C GLN A 8 17.19 -13.23 1.99
N GLN A 9 18.49 -12.95 1.96
CA GLN A 9 19.44 -13.55 2.91
C GLN A 9 19.53 -12.84 4.27
N ARG A 10 19.09 -11.58 4.41
CA ARG A 10 19.20 -10.82 5.66
C ARG A 10 17.94 -10.80 6.53
N ILE A 11 16.86 -11.47 6.12
CA ILE A 11 15.61 -11.59 6.89
C ILE A 11 15.46 -13.03 7.43
N LYS A 12 16.55 -13.61 7.94
CA LYS A 12 16.48 -14.84 8.75
C LYS A 12 16.74 -14.53 10.23
N GLN A 13 15.65 -14.07 10.85
CA GLN A 13 15.25 -14.13 12.27
C GLN A 13 16.10 -13.45 13.38
N PRO A 14 15.39 -12.85 14.35
CA PRO A 14 15.38 -13.45 15.68
C PRO A 14 13.97 -13.68 16.26
N ASN A 15 13.88 -14.72 17.10
CA ASN A 15 12.73 -15.25 17.82
C ASN A 15 11.79 -14.22 18.47
N ALA A 16 10.51 -14.24 18.08
CA ALA A 16 9.32 -13.96 18.92
C ALA A 16 8.04 -14.02 18.07
N ASP A 17 7.39 -15.18 17.92
CA ASP A 17 6.00 -15.31 17.42
C ASP A 17 5.65 -14.48 16.14
N ILE A 18 6.63 -14.21 15.27
CA ILE A 18 6.48 -13.37 14.06
C ILE A 18 5.68 -14.10 12.97
N SER A 19 5.37 -15.40 13.17
CA SER A 19 4.67 -16.26 12.20
C SER A 19 3.23 -15.84 11.85
N ARG A 20 2.70 -14.74 12.39
CA ARG A 20 1.32 -14.28 12.12
C ARG A 20 1.14 -12.77 11.99
N LEU A 21 2.18 -12.00 11.64
CA LEU A 21 1.96 -10.58 11.36
C LEU A 21 1.18 -10.43 10.05
N THR A 22 -0.09 -10.06 10.15
CA THR A 22 -0.93 -9.74 9.00
C THR A 22 -0.55 -8.36 8.47
N THR A 23 -0.36 -8.23 7.17
CA THR A 23 -0.24 -6.91 6.52
C THR A 23 -1.57 -6.53 5.90
N VAL A 24 -1.97 -5.27 6.05
CA VAL A 24 -3.14 -4.67 5.37
C VAL A 24 -2.65 -3.41 4.67
N VAL A 25 -2.84 -3.35 3.35
CA VAL A 25 -2.37 -2.22 2.53
C VAL A 25 -3.51 -1.23 2.33
N LEU A 26 -3.22 0.05 2.49
CA LEU A 26 -4.08 1.13 2.05
C LEU A 26 -3.66 1.54 0.64
N MET A 27 -4.63 1.49 -0.27
CA MET A 27 -4.43 1.73 -1.69
C MET A 27 -5.43 2.78 -2.18
N GLY A 28 -5.03 3.57 -3.17
CA GLY A 28 -5.84 4.64 -3.73
C GLY A 28 -4.96 5.74 -4.30
N ALA A 29 -5.56 6.58 -5.13
CA ALA A 29 -4.86 7.71 -5.74
C ALA A 29 -4.38 8.74 -4.70
N GLU A 30 -3.69 9.77 -5.14
CA GLU A 30 -3.26 10.89 -4.30
C GLU A 30 -4.47 11.56 -3.65
N SER A 31 -4.30 12.07 -2.42
CA SER A 31 -5.34 12.81 -1.69
C SER A 31 -6.70 12.08 -1.57
N THR A 32 -6.67 10.77 -1.26
CA THR A 32 -7.87 9.95 -0.94
C THR A 32 -7.96 9.56 0.55
N GLY A 33 -7.07 10.10 1.39
CA GLY A 33 -7.10 9.90 2.85
C GLY A 33 -6.40 8.64 3.37
N LYS A 34 -5.53 8.00 2.56
CA LYS A 34 -4.77 6.80 2.95
C LYS A 34 -4.00 7.00 4.26
N SER A 35 -3.10 7.96 4.34
CA SER A 35 -2.24 8.15 5.52
C SER A 35 -3.05 8.44 6.79
N THR A 36 -4.11 9.25 6.66
CA THR A 36 -5.04 9.55 7.76
C THR A 36 -5.74 8.29 8.26
N LEU A 37 -6.21 7.43 7.35
CA LEU A 37 -6.88 6.18 7.70
C LEU A 37 -5.88 5.15 8.29
N ALA A 38 -4.67 5.04 7.74
CA ALA A 38 -3.62 4.15 8.23
C ALA A 38 -3.26 4.49 9.69
N ALA A 39 -3.06 5.78 9.98
CA ALA A 39 -2.78 6.26 11.33
C ALA A 39 -3.95 6.00 12.30
N ALA A 40 -5.20 6.24 11.85
CA ALA A 40 -6.39 5.99 12.66
C ALA A 40 -6.56 4.49 12.99
N LEU A 41 -6.33 3.61 12.01
CA LEU A 41 -6.36 2.16 12.19
C LEU A 41 -5.24 1.69 13.14
N ALA A 42 -4.01 2.19 12.95
CA ALA A 42 -2.90 1.86 13.86
C ALA A 42 -3.23 2.23 15.32
N LYS A 43 -3.84 3.40 15.53
CA LYS A 43 -4.33 3.84 16.84
C LYS A 43 -5.42 2.92 17.38
N HIS A 44 -6.42 2.56 16.56
CA HIS A 44 -7.52 1.68 16.92
C HIS A 44 -7.02 0.30 17.38
N TYR A 45 -6.16 -0.33 16.58
CA TYR A 45 -5.61 -1.67 16.85
C TYR A 45 -4.40 -1.67 17.80
N LYS A 46 -3.97 -0.49 18.28
CA LYS A 46 -2.77 -0.31 19.13
C LYS A 46 -1.53 -0.99 18.55
N THR A 47 -1.31 -0.75 17.26
CA THR A 47 -0.24 -1.31 16.45
C THR A 47 0.52 -0.20 15.71
N ALA A 48 1.46 -0.57 14.84
CA ALA A 48 2.22 0.34 13.99
C ALA A 48 1.59 0.46 12.59
N TRP A 49 1.98 1.51 11.87
CA TRP A 49 1.76 1.62 10.44
C TRP A 49 3.04 2.09 9.74
N ALA A 50 3.20 1.73 8.47
CA ALA A 50 4.29 2.21 7.62
C ALA A 50 3.78 3.32 6.69
N PRO A 51 4.38 4.52 6.73
CA PRO A 51 4.01 5.60 5.83
C PRO A 51 4.59 5.41 4.42
N GLU A 52 4.10 6.22 3.49
CA GLU A 52 4.53 6.17 2.10
C GLU A 52 6.00 6.60 1.97
N TYR A 53 6.85 5.64 1.62
CA TYR A 53 8.28 5.90 1.46
C TYR A 53 8.58 6.93 0.36
N LEU A 54 7.75 7.03 -0.68
CA LEU A 54 7.94 8.00 -1.76
C LEU A 54 8.05 9.44 -1.25
N ARG A 55 7.25 9.81 -0.25
CA ARG A 55 7.30 11.14 0.38
C ARG A 55 8.66 11.40 1.02
N LEU A 56 9.14 10.43 1.80
CA LEU A 56 10.47 10.49 2.41
C LEU A 56 11.58 10.55 1.35
N PHE A 57 11.41 9.86 0.23
CA PHE A 57 12.37 9.90 -0.87
C PHE A 57 12.41 11.28 -1.53
N VAL A 58 11.25 11.85 -1.86
CA VAL A 58 11.13 13.18 -2.48
C VAL A 58 11.67 14.27 -1.56
N ASP A 59 11.34 14.24 -0.27
CA ASP A 59 11.85 15.20 0.71
C ASP A 59 13.39 15.18 0.79
N ASN A 60 13.98 13.98 0.78
CA ASN A 60 15.44 13.84 0.82
C ASN A 60 16.12 14.17 -0.52
N LYS A 61 15.48 13.85 -1.65
CA LYS A 61 16.00 14.16 -3.00
C LYS A 61 15.87 15.66 -3.31
N GLY A 62 14.85 16.33 -2.78
CA GLY A 62 14.54 17.72 -3.08
C GLY A 62 14.01 17.96 -4.50
N ALA A 63 13.59 16.89 -5.20
CA ALA A 63 13.11 16.94 -6.57
C ALA A 63 12.09 15.83 -6.84
N LEU A 64 11.33 15.98 -7.93
CA LEU A 64 10.42 14.94 -8.40
C LEU A 64 11.19 13.66 -8.74
N PRO A 65 10.60 12.47 -8.51
CA PRO A 65 11.19 11.22 -8.94
C PRO A 65 11.32 11.14 -10.46
N GLU A 66 12.38 10.47 -10.88
CA GLU A 66 12.69 10.05 -12.25
C GLU A 66 12.50 8.54 -12.39
N GLU A 67 12.44 8.06 -13.63
CA GLU A 67 12.20 6.64 -13.93
C GLU A 67 13.17 5.70 -13.20
N SER A 68 14.44 6.07 -13.14
CA SER A 68 15.51 5.26 -12.52
C SER A 68 15.43 5.18 -11.00
N ASP A 69 14.67 6.06 -10.34
CA ASP A 69 14.54 6.09 -8.88
C ASP A 69 13.70 4.92 -8.35
N VAL A 70 12.95 4.22 -9.21
CA VAL A 70 12.03 3.14 -8.81
C VAL A 70 12.71 2.07 -7.95
N TYR A 71 13.98 1.76 -8.23
CA TYR A 71 14.75 0.81 -7.44
C TYR A 71 15.00 1.30 -6.00
N ALA A 72 15.40 2.57 -5.84
CA ALA A 72 15.64 3.16 -4.54
C ALA A 72 14.33 3.28 -3.75
N ILE A 73 13.24 3.67 -4.41
CA ILE A 73 11.91 3.78 -3.84
C ILE A 73 11.41 2.41 -3.36
N ALA A 74 11.45 1.39 -4.21
CA ALA A 74 10.99 0.04 -3.86
C ALA A 74 11.81 -0.55 -2.68
N GLN A 75 13.13 -0.46 -2.74
CA GLN A 75 13.99 -0.97 -1.66
C GLN A 75 13.78 -0.22 -0.35
N GLY A 76 13.66 1.11 -0.40
CA GLY A 76 13.40 1.94 0.77
C GLY A 76 12.04 1.63 1.38
N HIS A 77 11.03 1.43 0.55
CA HIS A 77 9.70 1.04 0.98
C HIS A 77 9.70 -0.32 1.70
N LEU A 78 10.31 -1.36 1.11
CA LEU A 78 10.42 -2.68 1.75
C LEU A 78 11.16 -2.61 3.09
N LYS A 79 12.26 -1.84 3.17
CA LYS A 79 13.01 -1.63 4.42
C LYS A 79 12.17 -0.91 5.48
N LEU A 80 11.39 0.09 5.08
CA LEU A 80 10.50 0.82 5.97
C LEU A 80 9.40 -0.11 6.52
N VAL A 81 8.74 -0.88 5.65
CA VAL A 81 7.71 -1.86 6.02
C VAL A 81 8.27 -2.88 7.00
N ALA A 82 9.44 -3.47 6.70
CA ALA A 82 10.10 -4.43 7.59
C ALA A 82 10.40 -3.82 8.96
N ARG A 83 10.93 -2.59 9.00
CA ARG A 83 11.23 -1.87 10.25
C ARG A 83 9.97 -1.60 11.07
N MET A 84 8.87 -1.22 10.43
CA MET A 84 7.60 -0.98 11.12
C MET A 84 6.93 -2.27 11.57
N GLY A 85 7.12 -3.38 10.82
CA GLY A 85 6.68 -4.71 11.21
C GLY A 85 7.27 -5.18 12.54
N LEU A 86 8.54 -4.84 12.84
CA LEU A 86 9.17 -5.13 14.14
C LEU A 86 8.48 -4.43 15.32
N ARG A 87 7.68 -3.38 15.07
CA ARG A 87 6.95 -2.61 16.08
C ARG A 87 5.45 -2.92 16.08
N ALA A 88 4.97 -3.64 15.08
CA ALA A 88 3.57 -3.95 14.90
C ALA A 88 3.13 -5.10 15.82
N ARG A 89 1.83 -5.15 16.11
CA ARG A 89 1.18 -6.19 16.90
C ARG A 89 0.01 -6.74 16.10
N ARG A 90 0.05 -8.04 15.77
CA ARG A 90 -0.98 -8.80 15.02
C ARG A 90 -1.24 -8.31 13.59
N VAL A 91 -1.37 -7.01 13.35
CA VAL A 91 -1.58 -6.39 12.05
C VAL A 91 -0.68 -5.18 11.85
N LEU A 92 -0.11 -5.02 10.67
CA LEU A 92 0.61 -3.83 10.21
C LEU A 92 -0.21 -3.17 9.09
N PHE A 93 -0.48 -1.87 9.24
CA PHE A 93 -1.08 -1.07 8.17
C PHE A 93 0.01 -0.42 7.32
N VAL A 94 -0.10 -0.48 6.01
CA VAL A 94 0.93 0.02 5.10
C VAL A 94 0.32 0.96 4.08
N ASP A 95 0.83 2.19 4.03
CA ASP A 95 0.52 3.19 3.02
C ASP A 95 1.78 3.41 2.18
N THR A 96 1.86 3.11 0.90
CA THR A 96 1.07 2.19 0.08
C THR A 96 1.90 0.93 -0.17
N ASP A 97 1.92 0.28 -1.34
CA ASP A 97 2.80 -0.88 -1.59
C ASP A 97 3.54 -0.83 -2.94
N LEU A 98 4.35 -1.87 -3.21
CA LEU A 98 5.09 -2.02 -4.47
C LEU A 98 4.15 -2.20 -5.66
N PHE A 99 2.97 -2.80 -5.48
CA PHE A 99 1.97 -2.91 -6.54
C PHE A 99 1.54 -1.51 -7.00
N THR A 100 1.21 -0.63 -6.05
CA THR A 100 0.88 0.77 -6.33
C THR A 100 2.04 1.48 -7.01
N THR A 101 3.27 1.23 -6.55
CA THR A 101 4.49 1.78 -7.17
C THR A 101 4.61 1.35 -8.64
N CYS A 102 4.36 0.08 -8.98
CA CYS A 102 4.42 -0.40 -10.37
C CYS A 102 3.37 0.27 -11.26
N VAL A 103 2.14 0.44 -10.76
CA VAL A 103 1.08 1.11 -11.52
C VAL A 103 1.46 2.56 -11.80
N TYR A 104 1.97 3.29 -10.80
CA TYR A 104 2.41 4.66 -11.00
C TYR A 104 3.64 4.78 -11.91
N GLN A 105 4.57 3.83 -11.84
CA GLN A 105 5.70 3.78 -12.77
C GLN A 105 5.20 3.66 -14.22
N ARG A 106 4.22 2.79 -14.49
CA ARG A 106 3.59 2.66 -15.81
C ARG A 106 2.81 3.91 -16.22
N ILE A 107 2.13 4.59 -15.28
CA ILE A 107 1.39 5.83 -15.54
C ILE A 107 2.34 6.94 -16.03
N TYR A 108 3.47 7.13 -15.34
CA TYR A 108 4.37 8.27 -15.62
C TYR A 108 5.45 7.98 -16.66
N PHE A 109 5.91 6.73 -16.76
CA PHE A 109 7.06 6.36 -17.60
C PHE A 109 6.73 5.26 -18.62
N GLY A 110 5.49 4.78 -18.66
CA GLY A 110 5.01 3.81 -19.66
C GLY A 110 5.43 2.35 -19.43
N THR A 111 6.40 2.09 -18.56
CA THR A 111 6.88 0.74 -18.24
C THR A 111 7.21 0.62 -16.75
N CYS A 112 7.34 -0.60 -16.24
CA CYS A 112 7.94 -0.88 -14.93
C CYS A 112 8.97 -2.01 -15.12
N PRO A 113 10.18 -1.92 -14.53
CA PRO A 113 11.15 -3.00 -14.63
C PRO A 113 10.59 -4.32 -14.10
N SER A 114 10.77 -5.41 -14.85
CA SER A 114 10.13 -6.70 -14.56
C SER A 114 10.48 -7.26 -13.18
N ASP A 115 11.70 -7.01 -12.70
CA ASP A 115 12.15 -7.43 -11.38
C ASP A 115 11.44 -6.69 -10.23
N ILE A 116 11.03 -5.43 -10.45
CA ILE A 116 10.16 -4.69 -9.52
C ILE A 116 8.73 -5.25 -9.57
N GLU A 117 8.24 -5.63 -10.74
CA GLU A 117 6.90 -6.22 -10.88
C GLU A 117 6.79 -7.58 -10.20
N GLU A 118 7.77 -8.45 -10.40
CA GLU A 118 7.89 -9.74 -9.70
C GLU A 118 7.92 -9.52 -8.18
N SER A 119 8.76 -8.59 -7.72
CA SER A 119 8.81 -8.23 -6.30
C SER A 119 7.47 -7.68 -5.79
N ALA A 120 6.73 -6.90 -6.58
CA ALA A 120 5.41 -6.40 -6.20
C ALA A 120 4.40 -7.54 -6.02
N LEU A 121 4.44 -8.55 -6.89
CA LEU A 121 3.55 -9.71 -6.83
C LEU A 121 3.85 -10.63 -5.63
N ASP A 122 5.12 -10.79 -5.27
CA ASP A 122 5.59 -11.59 -4.14
C ASP A 122 5.26 -10.94 -2.78
N HIS A 123 5.22 -9.61 -2.73
CA HIS A 123 4.97 -8.85 -1.50
C HIS A 123 3.51 -8.37 -1.36
N ARG A 124 2.58 -8.93 -2.15
CA ARG A 124 1.16 -8.55 -2.08
C ARG A 124 0.57 -8.81 -0.69
N SER A 125 -0.23 -7.85 -0.25
CA SER A 125 -1.10 -8.02 0.92
C SER A 125 -2.25 -8.97 0.63
N GLY A 126 -2.74 -9.64 1.66
CA GLY A 126 -3.97 -10.45 1.56
C GLY A 126 -5.26 -9.64 1.70
N LEU A 127 -5.17 -8.37 2.12
CA LEU A 127 -6.27 -7.41 2.14
C LEU A 127 -5.79 -6.02 1.72
N TYR A 128 -6.56 -5.38 0.85
CA TYR A 128 -6.38 -4.00 0.40
C TYR A 128 -7.60 -3.17 0.78
N LEU A 129 -7.36 -2.06 1.48
CA LEU A 129 -8.37 -1.05 1.76
C LEU A 129 -8.26 0.03 0.69
N PHE A 130 -9.18 0.01 -0.28
CA PHE A 130 -9.15 0.86 -1.45
C PHE A 130 -9.93 2.16 -1.20
N THR A 131 -9.21 3.25 -0.95
CA THR A 131 -9.78 4.57 -0.63
C THR A 131 -10.32 5.29 -1.88
N GLU A 132 -11.60 5.65 -1.82
CA GLU A 132 -12.30 6.37 -2.89
C GLU A 132 -11.96 7.88 -2.89
N PRO A 133 -11.99 8.56 -4.06
CA PRO A 133 -11.68 9.98 -4.23
C PRO A 133 -12.92 10.88 -4.01
N ASP A 134 -13.74 10.53 -3.03
CA ASP A 134 -14.99 11.21 -2.64
C ASP A 134 -14.78 12.25 -1.51
N ILE A 135 -13.53 12.62 -1.25
CA ILE A 135 -13.14 13.76 -0.41
C ILE A 135 -12.56 14.89 -1.26
N PRO A 136 -12.61 16.15 -0.77
CA PRO A 136 -11.95 17.28 -1.42
C PRO A 136 -10.50 16.94 -1.76
N TRP A 137 -10.07 17.37 -2.94
CA TRP A 137 -8.67 17.23 -3.34
C TRP A 137 -7.83 18.29 -2.64
N GLU A 138 -6.70 17.87 -2.09
CA GLU A 138 -5.68 18.75 -1.54
C GLU A 138 -4.38 18.58 -2.34
N PRO A 139 -3.73 19.68 -2.75
CA PRO A 139 -2.44 19.60 -3.42
C PRO A 139 -1.39 19.01 -2.47
N ASP A 140 -0.64 18.03 -2.96
CA ASP A 140 0.47 17.40 -2.23
C ASP A 140 1.81 17.88 -2.84
N PRO A 141 2.55 18.78 -2.16
CA PRO A 141 3.79 19.34 -2.69
C PRO A 141 4.80 18.26 -3.07
N GLY A 142 5.47 18.41 -4.22
CA GLY A 142 6.46 17.43 -4.69
C GLY A 142 5.87 16.16 -5.30
N GLN A 143 4.57 16.15 -5.63
CA GLN A 143 3.93 15.06 -6.37
C GLN A 143 3.39 15.53 -7.73
N ARG A 144 3.31 14.60 -8.67
CA ARG A 144 2.77 14.82 -10.03
C ARG A 144 1.25 14.57 -10.00
N ALA A 145 0.53 15.42 -9.26
CA ALA A 145 -0.89 15.24 -9.01
C ALA A 145 -1.69 16.53 -9.24
N SER A 146 -2.86 16.34 -9.83
CA SER A 146 -3.92 17.31 -10.02
C SER A 146 -5.28 16.62 -9.77
N PRO A 147 -6.39 17.37 -9.64
CA PRO A 147 -7.71 16.76 -9.50
C PRO A 147 -8.06 15.79 -10.63
N GLU A 148 -7.67 16.10 -11.86
CA GLU A 148 -7.91 15.26 -13.04
C GLU A 148 -7.00 14.02 -13.04
N GLU A 149 -5.70 14.20 -12.80
CA GLU A 149 -4.75 13.10 -12.68
C GLU A 149 -5.15 12.14 -11.56
N ARG A 150 -5.66 12.64 -10.43
CA ARG A 150 -6.17 11.81 -9.34
C ARG A 150 -7.25 10.84 -9.83
N LEU A 151 -8.22 11.33 -10.60
CA LEU A 151 -9.32 10.49 -11.10
C LEU A 151 -8.83 9.47 -12.12
N ARG A 152 -7.92 9.87 -13.02
CA ARG A 152 -7.30 8.97 -14.00
C ARG A 152 -6.47 7.88 -13.31
N SER A 153 -5.58 8.27 -12.41
CA SER A 153 -4.76 7.34 -11.63
C SER A 153 -5.63 6.39 -10.81
N HIS A 154 -6.69 6.89 -10.18
CA HIS A 154 -7.65 6.06 -9.44
C HIS A 154 -8.30 4.99 -10.33
N ALA A 155 -8.77 5.36 -11.53
CA ALA A 155 -9.41 4.43 -12.45
C ALA A 155 -8.43 3.33 -12.93
N LEU A 156 -7.18 3.71 -13.25
CA LEU A 156 -6.14 2.77 -13.65
C LEU A 156 -5.75 1.83 -12.51
N LEU A 157 -5.58 2.36 -11.29
CA LEU A 157 -5.27 1.57 -10.10
C LEU A 157 -6.38 0.55 -9.82
N ARG A 158 -7.66 0.96 -9.96
CA ARG A 158 -8.81 0.07 -9.84
C ARG A 158 -8.77 -1.04 -10.89
N ALA A 159 -8.58 -0.70 -12.16
CA ALA A 159 -8.50 -1.69 -13.23
C ALA A 159 -7.37 -2.72 -12.99
N GLU A 160 -6.20 -2.28 -12.52
CA GLU A 160 -5.09 -3.18 -12.21
C GLU A 160 -5.38 -4.08 -11.00
N THR A 161 -6.09 -3.58 -9.98
CA THR A 161 -6.52 -4.43 -8.86
C THR A 161 -7.50 -5.53 -9.28
N GLU A 162 -8.43 -5.22 -10.19
CA GLU A 162 -9.40 -6.17 -10.74
C GLU A 162 -8.70 -7.22 -11.62
N LYS A 163 -7.82 -6.77 -12.51
CA LYS A 163 -7.01 -7.62 -13.39
C LYS A 163 -6.16 -8.63 -12.62
N HIS A 164 -5.63 -8.24 -11.46
CA HIS A 164 -4.82 -9.10 -10.60
C HIS A 164 -5.62 -9.82 -9.50
N ALA A 165 -6.96 -9.69 -9.52
CA ALA A 165 -7.88 -10.27 -8.56
C ALA A 165 -7.48 -9.97 -7.09
N LEU A 166 -7.05 -8.74 -6.82
CA LEU A 166 -6.69 -8.33 -5.46
C LEU A 166 -7.93 -8.32 -4.56
N ASN A 167 -7.75 -8.75 -3.30
CA ASN A 167 -8.82 -8.72 -2.30
C ASN A 167 -8.99 -7.28 -1.78
N THR A 168 -9.82 -6.50 -2.46
CA THR A 168 -10.04 -5.08 -2.15
C THR A 168 -11.39 -4.84 -1.45
N VAL A 169 -11.40 -3.97 -0.44
CA VAL A 169 -12.62 -3.38 0.15
C VAL A 169 -12.63 -1.88 -0.16
N SER A 170 -13.72 -1.40 -0.76
CA SER A 170 -13.91 0.04 -1.05
C SER A 170 -14.20 0.82 0.23
N ILE A 171 -13.46 1.92 0.43
CA ILE A 171 -13.52 2.79 1.61
C ILE A 171 -13.92 4.20 1.19
N LYS A 172 -15.09 4.65 1.63
CA LYS A 172 -15.71 5.93 1.25
C LYS A 172 -16.46 6.58 2.40
N GLY A 173 -16.86 7.85 2.22
CA GLY A 173 -17.61 8.65 3.17
C GLY A 173 -16.73 9.53 4.06
N THR A 174 -17.30 9.94 5.18
CA THR A 174 -16.64 10.71 6.24
C THR A 174 -15.54 9.91 6.92
N HIS A 175 -14.68 10.59 7.69
CA HIS A 175 -13.61 9.95 8.45
C HIS A 175 -14.11 8.78 9.33
N THR A 176 -15.22 8.99 10.05
CA THR A 176 -15.82 7.97 10.92
C THR A 176 -16.37 6.78 10.13
N GLU A 177 -17.06 7.03 9.02
CA GLU A 177 -17.60 5.96 8.16
C GLU A 177 -16.47 5.12 7.57
N ARG A 178 -15.42 5.75 7.05
CA ARG A 178 -14.24 5.06 6.51
C ARG A 178 -13.57 4.17 7.55
N LEU A 179 -13.36 4.71 8.76
CA LEU A 179 -12.75 3.95 9.85
C LEU A 179 -13.62 2.74 10.22
N ASN A 180 -14.94 2.92 10.32
CA ASN A 180 -15.86 1.82 10.66
C ASN A 180 -15.85 0.71 9.59
N ILE A 181 -15.89 1.07 8.30
CA ILE A 181 -15.82 0.09 7.20
C ILE A 181 -14.48 -0.64 7.23
N ALA A 182 -13.38 0.10 7.40
CA ALA A 182 -12.04 -0.47 7.44
C ALA A 182 -11.86 -1.43 8.64
N VAL A 183 -12.31 -1.04 9.84
CA VAL A 183 -12.28 -1.89 11.04
C VAL A 183 -13.08 -3.17 10.81
N ALA A 184 -14.31 -3.07 10.29
CA ALA A 184 -15.12 -4.25 10.02
C ALA A 184 -14.44 -5.23 9.03
N ALA A 185 -13.84 -4.70 7.96
CA ALA A 185 -13.11 -5.51 6.98
C ALA A 185 -11.86 -6.17 7.56
N VAL A 186 -11.09 -5.43 8.36
CA VAL A 186 -9.87 -5.94 9.00
C VAL A 186 -10.21 -6.97 10.06
N ASP A 187 -11.21 -6.72 10.91
CA ASP A 187 -11.68 -7.68 11.91
C ASP A 187 -12.14 -8.98 11.26
N GLN A 188 -12.93 -8.88 10.19
CA GLN A 188 -13.35 -10.05 9.43
C GLN A 188 -12.15 -10.82 8.86
N TYR A 189 -11.19 -10.12 8.27
CA TYR A 189 -9.99 -10.75 7.70
C TYR A 189 -9.12 -11.44 8.77
N LEU A 190 -8.96 -10.81 9.93
CA LEU A 190 -8.20 -11.37 11.06
C LEU A 190 -8.89 -12.56 11.72
N HIS A 191 -10.24 -12.61 11.74
CA HIS A 191 -10.99 -13.71 12.36
C HIS A 191 -11.12 -14.94 11.44
N TYR A 192 -11.34 -14.76 10.14
CA TYR A 192 -11.68 -15.86 9.23
C TYR A 192 -10.55 -16.30 8.30
N GLY A 193 -9.41 -15.59 8.28
CA GLY A 193 -8.32 -15.86 7.34
C GLY A 193 -8.77 -15.74 5.88
N THR A 194 -7.95 -16.20 4.93
CA THR A 194 -8.11 -16.06 3.46
C THR A 194 -9.35 -16.74 2.86
N SER A 195 -10.31 -17.21 3.65
CA SER A 195 -11.51 -17.94 3.23
C SER A 195 -12.59 -17.03 2.61
N PHE A 196 -12.20 -15.95 1.93
CA PHE A 196 -13.11 -15.08 1.20
C PHE A 196 -13.25 -15.54 -0.26
N THR A 197 -13.78 -16.74 -0.47
CA THR A 197 -14.33 -17.07 -1.79
C THR A 197 -15.63 -16.28 -1.95
N ARG A 198 -15.63 -15.29 -2.85
CA ARG A 198 -16.86 -14.62 -3.31
C ARG A 198 -17.90 -15.70 -3.62
N ARG A 199 -18.96 -15.80 -2.82
CA ARG A 199 -20.17 -16.50 -3.27
C ARG A 199 -20.65 -15.74 -4.51
N LYS A 200 -20.63 -16.40 -5.67
CA LYS A 200 -21.32 -15.88 -6.86
C LYS A 200 -22.78 -15.63 -6.46
N PRO A 201 -23.39 -14.50 -6.85
CA PRO A 201 -24.84 -14.35 -6.72
C PRO A 201 -25.49 -15.48 -7.50
N THR A 202 -26.40 -16.20 -6.85
CA THR A 202 -27.37 -17.11 -7.49
C THR A 202 -28.34 -16.32 -8.35
#